data_AF-A0A848HJA6-F1
#
_entry.id   AF-A0A848HJA6-F1
#
_cell.length_a   1.000
_cell.length_b   1.000
_cell.length_c   1.000
_cell.angle_alpha   90.00
_cell.angle_beta   90.00
_cell.angle_gamma   90.00
#
_symmetry.space_group_name_H-M   'P 1'
#
loop_
_entity.id
_entity.type
_entity.pdbx_description
1 polymer ?
#
loop_
_entity_poly.entity_id
_entity_poly.type
_entity_poly.pdbx_seq_one_letter_code
_entity_poly.pdbx_strand_id
1 'polypeptide(L)'
;MPDRRHQSYVSHSYHDILTQRIYQIGCGYEDGNDANSLRHDPMFKLGAARLPFDDDAALASGATISRFEHAASRQDIYRVSEALVEQYIASFASPPKSLILDLDHSEDACYGQQPLAFYNHTMVRPATCR
;
A
#
# COMPACT_ATOMS: atom_id res chain seq x y z
N MET A 1 13.85 5.90 3.30
CA MET A 1 13.66 5.20 4.59
C MET A 1 14.84 4.28 4.90
N PRO A 2 15.58 4.49 5.99
CA PRO A 2 16.60 3.55 6.44
C PRO A 2 15.96 2.26 7.00
N ASP A 3 16.53 1.09 6.70
CA ASP A 3 16.06 -0.18 7.27
C ASP A 3 16.60 -0.39 8.68
N ARG A 4 15.68 -0.36 9.66
CA ARG A 4 16.01 -0.51 11.10
C ARG A 4 15.90 -1.96 11.58
N ARG A 5 15.48 -2.89 10.71
CA ARG A 5 15.36 -4.31 11.06
C ARG A 5 16.74 -4.92 11.22
N HIS A 6 16.86 -5.88 12.12
CA HIS A 6 18.09 -6.64 12.27
C HIS A 6 18.32 -7.51 11.03
N GLN A 7 19.40 -7.25 10.29
CA GLN A 7 19.59 -7.76 8.93
C GLN A 7 19.67 -9.29 8.83
N SER A 8 20.08 -9.99 9.89
CA SER A 8 20.09 -11.47 9.90
C SER A 8 18.70 -12.11 9.84
N TYR A 9 17.63 -11.34 10.10
CA TYR A 9 16.24 -11.80 10.03
C TYR A 9 15.49 -11.21 8.82
N VAL A 10 16.21 -10.57 7.88
CA VAL A 10 15.62 -9.95 6.70
C VAL A 10 15.72 -10.91 5.52
N SER A 11 14.56 -11.40 5.08
CA SER A 11 14.43 -12.22 3.85
C SER A 11 13.86 -11.41 2.66
N HIS A 12 13.34 -10.22 2.93
CA HIS A 12 12.71 -9.35 1.94
C HIS A 12 13.20 -7.92 2.15
N SER A 13 13.88 -7.39 1.13
CA SER A 13 14.34 -6.00 1.13
C SER A 13 13.14 -5.05 1.13
N TYR A 14 13.32 -3.79 1.56
CA TYR A 14 12.25 -2.79 1.41
C TYR A 14 11.87 -2.55 -0.04
N HIS A 15 12.81 -2.70 -0.97
CA HIS A 15 12.52 -2.65 -2.40
C HIS A 15 11.56 -3.78 -2.79
N ASP A 16 11.85 -5.03 -2.41
CA ASP A 16 10.99 -6.19 -2.71
C ASP A 16 9.57 -6.02 -2.15
N ILE A 17 9.47 -5.56 -0.89
CA ILE A 17 8.18 -5.33 -0.21
C ILE A 17 7.39 -4.23 -0.94
N LEU A 18 8.04 -3.14 -1.32
CA LEU A 18 7.42 -2.04 -2.04
C LEU A 18 6.97 -2.47 -3.45
N THR A 19 7.82 -3.19 -4.19
CA THR A 19 7.48 -3.75 -5.52
C THR A 19 6.26 -4.67 -5.43
N GLN A 20 6.27 -5.61 -4.47
CA GLN A 20 5.12 -6.48 -4.20
C GLN A 20 3.86 -5.64 -3.96
N ARG A 21 3.94 -4.60 -3.12
CA ARG A 21 2.75 -3.80 -2.80
C ARG A 21 2.23 -2.96 -3.95
N ILE A 22 3.11 -2.37 -4.74
CA ILE A 22 2.71 -1.63 -5.94
C ILE A 22 1.91 -2.53 -6.89
N TYR A 23 2.36 -3.77 -7.12
CA TYR A 23 1.63 -4.70 -7.97
C TYR A 23 0.30 -5.15 -7.36
N GLN A 24 0.26 -5.43 -6.07
CA GLN A 24 -0.99 -5.83 -5.40
C GLN A 24 -2.05 -4.71 -5.50
N ILE A 25 -1.67 -3.46 -5.21
CA ILE A 25 -2.55 -2.30 -5.38
C ILE A 25 -2.98 -2.14 -6.84
N GLY A 26 -2.04 -2.23 -7.79
CA GLY A 26 -2.33 -2.13 -9.22
C GLY A 26 -3.27 -3.22 -9.75
N CYS A 27 -3.37 -4.35 -9.07
CA CYS A 27 -4.28 -5.46 -9.39
C CYS A 27 -5.59 -5.44 -8.59
N GLY A 28 -5.86 -4.41 -7.76
CA GLY A 28 -7.09 -4.29 -6.97
C GLY A 28 -7.08 -5.01 -5.62
N TYR A 29 -5.90 -5.23 -5.04
CA TYR A 29 -5.71 -5.80 -3.69
C TYR A 29 -5.17 -4.75 -2.71
N GLU A 30 -5.77 -3.57 -2.71
CA GLU A 30 -5.35 -2.42 -1.90
C GLU A 30 -5.51 -2.65 -0.39
N ASP A 31 -6.52 -3.39 0.05
CA ASP A 31 -6.81 -3.62 1.48
C ASP A 31 -5.77 -4.51 2.19
N GLY A 32 -5.00 -5.29 1.42
CA GLY A 32 -3.95 -6.17 1.90
C GLY A 32 -4.40 -7.42 2.66
N ASN A 33 -5.70 -7.74 2.73
CA ASN A 33 -6.18 -8.93 3.47
C ASN A 33 -5.72 -10.25 2.81
N ASP A 34 -5.57 -10.24 1.48
CA ASP A 34 -5.13 -11.37 0.66
C ASP A 34 -3.61 -11.49 0.56
N ALA A 35 -2.83 -10.60 1.20
CA ALA A 35 -1.38 -10.56 1.04
C ALA A 35 -0.69 -11.90 1.39
N ASN A 36 -1.22 -12.66 2.35
CA ASN A 36 -0.70 -13.98 2.71
C ASN A 36 -1.04 -15.07 1.69
N SER A 37 -2.13 -14.94 0.95
CA SER A 37 -2.48 -15.83 -0.16
C SER A 37 -1.64 -15.48 -1.40
N LEU A 38 -1.62 -14.20 -1.76
CA LEU A 38 -0.92 -13.67 -2.95
C LEU A 38 0.60 -13.84 -2.91
N ARG A 39 1.21 -14.00 -1.72
CA ARG A 39 2.67 -14.20 -1.61
C ARG A 39 3.17 -15.47 -2.31
N HIS A 40 2.28 -16.43 -2.55
CA HIS A 40 2.57 -17.68 -3.24
C HIS A 40 2.15 -17.67 -4.71
N ASP A 41 1.45 -16.62 -5.15
CA ASP A 41 0.98 -16.51 -6.52
C ASP A 41 2.16 -16.39 -7.51
N PRO A 42 2.22 -17.25 -8.55
CA PRO A 42 3.30 -17.25 -9.52
C PRO A 42 3.48 -15.92 -10.27
N MET A 43 2.39 -15.19 -10.55
CA MET A 43 2.43 -13.94 -11.30
C MET A 43 3.01 -12.81 -10.44
N PHE A 44 2.61 -12.74 -9.16
CA PHE A 44 3.20 -11.76 -8.24
C PHE A 44 4.67 -12.06 -7.94
N LYS A 45 5.05 -13.34 -7.80
CA LYS A 45 6.46 -13.73 -7.68
C LYS A 45 7.26 -13.29 -8.90
N LEU A 46 6.77 -13.60 -10.11
CA LEU A 46 7.42 -13.22 -11.35
C LEU A 46 7.58 -11.70 -11.48
N GLY A 47 6.52 -10.94 -11.17
CA GLY A 47 6.56 -9.47 -11.17
C GLY A 47 7.64 -8.92 -10.24
N ALA A 48 7.78 -9.50 -9.05
CA ALA A 48 8.80 -9.12 -8.07
C ALA A 48 10.18 -9.78 -8.32
N ALA A 49 10.44 -10.25 -9.55
CA ALA A 49 11.69 -10.90 -9.96
C ALA A 49 12.07 -12.13 -9.11
N ARG A 50 11.08 -12.88 -8.64
CA ARG A 50 11.22 -14.16 -7.92
C ARG A 50 10.79 -15.34 -8.78
N LEU A 51 11.34 -16.51 -8.47
CA LEU A 51 11.03 -17.74 -9.19
C LEU A 51 9.55 -18.15 -8.94
N PRO A 52 8.71 -18.24 -9.98
CA PRO A 52 7.26 -18.39 -9.83
C PRO A 52 6.83 -19.71 -9.17
N PHE A 53 7.55 -20.79 -9.45
CA PHE A 53 7.23 -22.15 -9.00
C PHE A 53 8.18 -22.69 -7.93
N ASP A 54 9.00 -21.81 -7.35
CA ASP A 54 9.83 -22.13 -6.20
C ASP A 54 9.06 -21.81 -4.91
N ASP A 55 8.90 -22.81 -4.05
CA ASP A 55 8.19 -22.68 -2.77
C ASP A 55 8.96 -21.81 -1.77
N ASP A 56 10.30 -21.80 -1.86
CA ASP A 56 11.17 -21.00 -1.00
C ASP A 56 11.23 -19.52 -1.45
N ALA A 57 10.80 -19.23 -2.68
CA ALA A 57 10.80 -17.88 -3.25
C ALA A 57 9.56 -17.04 -2.88
N ALA A 58 8.82 -17.42 -1.84
CA ALA A 58 7.60 -16.73 -1.43
C ALA A 58 7.84 -15.25 -1.07
N LEU A 59 6.89 -14.39 -1.43
CA LEU A 59 6.95 -12.95 -1.15
C LEU A 59 6.73 -12.65 0.34
N ALA A 60 6.78 -11.36 0.69
CA ALA A 60 6.62 -10.94 2.07
C ALA A 60 5.21 -11.27 2.57
N SER A 61 5.11 -11.66 3.84
CA SER A 61 3.82 -11.89 4.50
C SER A 61 3.08 -10.57 4.76
N GLY A 62 1.77 -10.64 4.97
CA GLY A 62 0.95 -9.47 5.32
C GLY A 62 1.46 -8.75 6.57
N ALA A 63 1.96 -9.49 7.57
CA ALA A 63 2.56 -8.89 8.76
C ALA A 63 3.87 -8.13 8.46
N THR A 64 4.66 -8.59 7.48
CA THR A 64 5.89 -7.91 7.07
C THR A 64 5.60 -6.63 6.31
N ILE A 65 4.62 -6.68 5.41
CA ILE A 65 4.06 -5.52 4.71
C ILE A 65 3.52 -4.49 5.70
N SER A 66 2.65 -4.90 6.63
CA SER A 66 2.04 -4.00 7.60
C SER A 66 3.09 -3.28 8.45
N ARG A 67 4.11 -4.00 8.93
CA ARG A 67 5.24 -3.38 9.65
C ARG A 67 6.04 -2.40 8.78
N PHE A 68 6.21 -2.69 7.50
CA PHE A 68 6.89 -1.79 6.57
C PHE A 68 6.09 -0.50 6.36
N GLU A 69 4.79 -0.60 6.10
CA GLU A 69 3.89 0.54 5.91
C GLU A 69 3.83 1.41 7.18
N HIS A 70 3.79 0.80 8.37
CA HIS A 70 3.80 1.51 9.65
C HIS A 70 5.18 2.06 10.07
N ALA A 71 6.27 1.64 9.42
CA ALA A 71 7.61 2.12 9.75
C ALA A 71 7.91 3.51 9.15
N ALA A 72 7.13 3.95 8.16
CA ALA A 72 7.33 5.22 7.49
C ALA A 72 7.11 6.40 8.46
N SER A 73 8.12 7.27 8.56
CA SER A 73 7.99 8.52 9.30
C SER A 73 7.27 9.59 8.46
N ARG A 74 6.84 10.68 9.09
CA ARG A 74 6.32 11.86 8.37
C ARG A 74 7.33 12.38 7.33
N GLN A 75 8.62 12.36 7.64
CA GLN A 75 9.66 12.75 6.69
C GLN A 75 9.79 11.77 5.53
N ASP A 76 9.64 10.46 5.75
CA ASP A 76 9.65 9.48 4.67
C ASP A 76 8.45 9.66 3.75
N ILE A 77 7.25 9.89 4.31
CA ILE A 77 6.03 10.17 3.53
C ILE A 77 6.23 11.40 2.65
N TYR A 78 6.72 12.50 3.22
CA TYR A 78 7.00 13.72 2.46
C TYR A 78 7.97 13.49 1.29
N ARG A 79 9.06 12.74 1.52
CA ARG A 79 10.03 12.40 0.48
C ARG A 79 9.45 11.52 -0.62
N VAL A 80 8.57 10.58 -0.27
CA VAL A 80 7.86 9.75 -1.25
C VAL A 80 6.90 10.63 -2.06
N SER A 81 6.19 11.56 -1.43
CA SER A 81 5.32 12.52 -2.13
C SER A 81 6.10 13.39 -3.12
N GLU A 82 7.25 13.94 -2.72
CA GLU A 82 8.14 14.66 -3.65
C GLU A 82 8.56 13.78 -4.83
N ALA A 83 9.03 12.55 -4.57
CA ALA A 83 9.46 11.63 -5.63
C ALA A 83 8.32 11.28 -6.61
N LEU A 84 7.08 11.13 -6.12
CA LEU A 84 5.92 10.89 -6.98
C LEU A 84 5.59 12.10 -7.86
N VAL A 85 5.66 13.31 -7.31
CA VAL A 85 5.45 14.55 -8.08
C VAL A 85 6.54 14.74 -9.12
N GLU A 86 7.81 14.52 -8.75
CA GLU A 86 8.94 14.59 -9.67
C GLU A 86 8.81 13.58 -10.81
N GLN A 87 8.47 12.33 -10.49
CA GLN A 87 8.24 11.29 -11.50
C GLN A 87 7.08 11.64 -12.43
N TYR A 88 6.01 12.24 -11.89
CA TYR A 88 4.88 12.71 -12.70
C TYR A 88 5.31 13.83 -13.65
N ILE A 89 6.04 14.84 -13.17
CA ILE A 89 6.56 15.94 -14.01
C ILE A 89 7.50 15.39 -15.09
N ALA A 90 8.37 14.44 -14.75
CA ALA A 90 9.31 13.81 -15.67
C ALA A 90 8.63 12.98 -16.77
N SER A 91 7.37 12.59 -16.59
CA SER A 91 6.60 11.87 -17.62
C SER A 91 6.19 12.76 -18.80
N PHE A 92 6.29 14.09 -18.67
CA PHE A 92 6.00 15.04 -19.75
C PHE A 92 7.26 15.39 -20.56
N ALA A 93 7.11 15.63 -21.87
CA ALA A 93 8.22 16.08 -22.73
C ALA A 93 8.82 17.43 -22.30
N SER A 94 8.02 18.26 -21.63
CA SER A 94 8.44 19.51 -21.01
C SER A 94 7.65 19.73 -19.71
N PRO A 95 8.24 20.30 -18.65
CA PRO A 95 7.54 20.52 -17.40
C PRO A 95 6.25 21.35 -17.57
N PRO A 96 5.12 20.93 -16.95
CA PRO A 96 3.87 21.68 -17.03
C PRO A 96 3.96 23.00 -16.25
N LYS A 97 3.20 24.02 -16.70
CA LYS A 97 3.17 25.35 -16.05
C LYS A 97 2.44 25.35 -14.70
N SER A 98 1.55 24.39 -14.48
CA SER A 98 0.77 24.24 -13.25
C SER A 98 0.42 22.78 -13.01
N LEU A 99 0.36 22.39 -11.74
CA LEU A 99 -0.09 21.09 -11.28
C LEU A 99 -1.33 21.30 -10.40
N ILE A 100 -2.41 20.58 -10.67
CA ILE A 100 -3.60 20.56 -9.82
C ILE A 100 -3.57 19.21 -9.09
N LEU A 101 -3.43 19.26 -7.77
CA LEU A 101 -3.47 18.08 -6.91
C LEU A 101 -4.83 18.06 -6.24
N ASP A 102 -5.62 17.04 -6.53
CA ASP A 102 -6.84 16.77 -5.79
C ASP A 102 -6.49 15.94 -4.55
N LEU A 103 -7.05 16.34 -3.40
CA LEU A 103 -6.81 15.69 -2.13
C LEU A 103 -8.16 15.20 -1.60
N ASP A 104 -8.54 14.00 -2.03
CA ASP A 104 -9.73 13.35 -1.52
C ASP A 104 -9.51 12.96 -0.04
N HIS A 105 -10.33 13.49 0.86
CA HIS A 105 -10.36 13.03 2.25
C HIS A 105 -11.20 11.75 2.32
N SER A 106 -10.61 10.64 2.75
CA SER A 106 -11.27 9.33 2.63
C SER A 106 -12.33 9.01 3.67
N GLU A 107 -12.45 9.69 4.82
CA GLU A 107 -13.63 9.54 5.69
C GLU A 107 -13.89 10.80 6.52
N ASP A 108 -15.09 11.38 6.36
CA ASP A 108 -15.67 12.24 7.39
C ASP A 108 -16.63 11.36 8.20
N ALA A 109 -16.33 11.14 9.49
CA ALA A 109 -17.22 10.38 10.35
C ALA A 109 -18.54 11.16 10.47
N CYS A 110 -19.63 10.62 9.91
CA CYS A 110 -20.95 11.20 10.13
C CYS A 110 -21.31 11.11 11.62
N TYR A 111 -21.21 12.22 12.34
CA TYR A 111 -21.72 12.33 13.71
C TYR A 111 -23.23 12.54 13.67
N GLY A 112 -24.00 11.56 14.17
CA GLY A 112 -25.45 11.64 14.32
C GLY A 112 -26.26 11.10 13.13
N GLN A 113 -27.57 11.37 13.12
CA GLN A 113 -28.51 10.92 12.08
C GLN A 113 -28.50 11.86 10.86
N GLN A 114 -27.33 12.05 10.25
CA GLN A 114 -27.21 12.86 9.04
C GLN A 114 -27.93 12.16 7.87
N PRO A 115 -28.87 12.82 7.18
CA PRO A 115 -29.49 12.28 5.97
C PRO A 115 -28.39 12.00 4.92
N LEU A 116 -28.46 10.84 4.25
CA LEU A 116 -27.50 10.31 3.26
C LEU A 116 -26.22 9.63 3.83
N ALA A 117 -26.09 9.45 5.15
CA ALA A 117 -25.02 8.61 5.74
C ALA A 117 -25.04 7.13 5.25
N PHE A 118 -26.13 6.69 4.62
CA PHE A 118 -26.27 5.36 4.02
C PHE A 118 -25.32 5.09 2.85
N TYR A 119 -24.72 6.11 2.22
CA TYR A 119 -23.77 5.89 1.13
C TYR A 119 -22.35 5.51 1.59
N ASN A 120 -22.08 5.53 2.91
CA ASN A 120 -20.74 5.29 3.48
C ASN A 120 -20.60 3.95 4.24
N HIS A 121 -21.51 2.97 4.09
CA HIS A 121 -21.53 1.83 5.01
C HIS A 121 -21.56 0.45 4.33
N THR A 122 -20.39 -0.13 4.09
CA THR A 122 -20.23 -1.60 4.07
C THR A 122 -19.89 -2.12 5.46
N MET A 123 -20.95 -2.55 6.15
CA MET A 123 -21.04 -3.55 7.24
C MET A 123 -20.16 -3.44 8.50
N VAL A 124 -20.74 -2.97 9.61
CA VAL A 124 -20.78 -3.72 10.89
C VAL A 124 -22.17 -3.56 11.56
N ARG A 125 -22.77 -4.68 11.99
CA ARG A 125 -24.10 -4.74 12.65
C ARG A 125 -24.02 -4.18 14.09
N PRO A 126 -25.06 -3.51 14.61
CA PRO A 126 -25.04 -3.04 15.99
C PRO A 126 -25.25 -4.23 16.94
N ALA A 127 -24.26 -4.50 17.79
CA ALA A 127 -24.48 -5.24 19.02
C ALA A 127 -25.14 -4.28 20.02
N THR A 128 -26.43 -4.47 20.28
CA THR A 128 -27.14 -3.89 21.42
C THR A 128 -26.49 -4.37 22.73
N CYS A 129 -26.01 -3.44 23.55
CA CYS A 129 -25.68 -3.70 24.95
C CYS A 129 -26.82 -3.17 25.84
N ARG A 130 -27.25 -3.96 26.83
CA ARG A 130 -28.06 -3.50 27.97
C ARG A 130 -27.14 -2.88 29.01
#